data_AF-A0A2A5IBS2-F1
#
_entry.id   AF-A0A2A5IBS2-F1
#
_cell.length_a   1.000
_cell.length_b   1.000
_cell.length_c   1.000
_cell.angle_alpha   90.00
_cell.angle_beta   90.00
_cell.angle_gamma   90.00
#
_symmetry.space_group_name_H-M   'P 1'
#
loop_
_entity.id
_entity.type
_entity.pdbx_description
1 polymer ?
#
loop_
_entity_poly.entity_id
_entity_poly.type
_entity_poly.pdbx_seq_one_letter_code
_entity_poly.pdbx_strand_id
1 'polypeptide(L)'
;MTTALILGRTVKEAESLWRNLKKKFPQHKNPYFISRNPEALDGVNPSGKILILLPGYSQNPIVKHFEFQWLKDNAIEVIHINSE
;
A
#
# COMPACT_ATOMS: atom_id res chain seq x y z
N MET A 1 -7.23 -15.47 1.65
CA MET A 1 -7.63 -14.18 2.25
C MET A 1 -6.77 -13.09 1.64
N THR A 2 -7.37 -11.99 1.21
CA THR A 2 -6.66 -10.90 0.53
C THR A 2 -6.30 -9.80 1.52
N THR A 3 -5.00 -9.46 1.64
CA THR A 3 -4.52 -8.38 2.50
C THR A 3 -4.32 -7.12 1.69
N ALA A 4 -4.88 -6.00 2.13
CA ALA A 4 -4.56 -4.70 1.54
C ALA A 4 -3.24 -4.18 2.11
N LEU A 5 -2.31 -3.85 1.24
CA LEU A 5 -1.08 -3.13 1.54
C LEU A 5 -1.29 -1.68 1.12
N ILE A 6 -1.10 -0.75 2.04
CA ILE A 6 -1.37 0.67 1.81
C ILE A 6 -0.06 1.43 1.80
N LEU A 7 0.18 2.19 0.74
CA LEU A 7 1.32 3.09 0.65
C LEU A 7 0.84 4.53 0.50
N GLY A 8 1.32 5.41 1.37
CA GLY A 8 1.26 6.87 1.20
C GLY A 8 2.67 7.46 1.34
N ARG A 9 2.76 8.80 1.34
CA ARG A 9 4.04 9.51 1.55
C ARG A 9 4.75 9.08 2.84
N THR A 10 3.98 8.96 3.93
CA THR A 10 4.43 8.40 5.21
C THR A 10 3.36 7.48 5.78
N VAL A 11 3.72 6.60 6.72
CA VAL A 11 2.76 5.72 7.41
C VAL A 11 1.66 6.53 8.09
N LYS A 12 2.04 7.60 8.81
CA LYS A 12 1.09 8.45 9.55
C LYS A 12 0.09 9.16 8.63
N GLU A 13 0.56 9.68 7.49
CA GLU A 13 -0.34 10.28 6.49
C GLU A 13 -1.25 9.22 5.87
N ALA A 14 -0.70 8.04 5.55
CA ALA A 14 -1.47 6.93 4.99
C ALA A 14 -2.58 6.46 5.93
N GLU A 15 -2.29 6.32 7.23
CA GLU A 15 -3.28 5.99 8.26
C GLU A 15 -4.38 7.04 8.36
N SER A 16 -4.01 8.32 8.33
CA SER A 16 -4.97 9.43 8.38
C SER A 16 -5.93 9.40 7.20
N LEU A 17 -5.41 9.27 5.97
CA LEU A 17 -6.20 9.17 4.75
C LEU A 17 -7.06 7.91 4.74
N TRP A 18 -6.52 6.77 5.19
CA TRP A 18 -7.23 5.50 5.22
C TRP A 18 -8.47 5.53 6.13
N ARG A 19 -8.46 6.29 7.23
CA ARG A 19 -9.64 6.41 8.11
C ARG A 19 -10.88 6.89 7.38
N ASN A 20 -10.71 7.75 6.38
CA ASN A 20 -11.80 8.27 5.55
C ASN A 20 -12.17 7.29 4.43
N LEU A 21 -11.18 6.57 3.89
CA LEU A 21 -11.35 5.66 2.75
C LEU A 21 -11.88 4.27 3.14
N LYS A 22 -11.63 3.79 4.37
CA LYS A 22 -11.98 2.43 4.79
C LYS A 22 -13.46 2.07 4.61
N LYS A 23 -14.35 3.07 4.59
CA LYS A 23 -15.79 2.89 4.31
C LYS A 23 -16.05 2.41 2.87
N LYS A 24 -15.20 2.80 1.92
CA LYS A 24 -15.24 2.35 0.51
C LYS A 24 -14.64 0.95 0.33
N PHE A 25 -13.88 0.47 1.32
CA PHE A 25 -13.18 -0.82 1.29
C PHE A 25 -13.55 -1.72 2.48
N PRO A 26 -14.85 -2.05 2.68
CA PRO A 26 -15.31 -2.83 3.83
C PRO A 26 -14.68 -4.24 3.93
N GLN A 27 -14.19 -4.78 2.81
CA GLN A 27 -13.49 -6.06 2.72
C GLN A 27 -12.07 -6.04 3.33
N HIS A 28 -11.48 -4.86 3.54
CA HIS A 28 -10.10 -4.71 4.01
C HIS A 28 -10.06 -4.18 5.45
N LYS A 29 -10.50 -5.02 6.40
CA LYS A 29 -10.63 -4.65 7.83
C LYS A 29 -9.28 -4.35 8.51
N ASN A 30 -8.24 -5.11 8.15
CA ASN A 30 -6.90 -5.01 8.73
C ASN A 30 -5.86 -4.83 7.62
N PRO A 31 -5.69 -3.63 7.06
CA PRO A 31 -4.64 -3.37 6.10
C PRO A 31 -3.27 -3.31 6.79
N TYR A 32 -2.23 -3.50 5.99
CA TYR A 32 -0.85 -3.26 6.40
C TYR A 32 -0.35 -1.95 5.76
N PHE A 33 0.25 -1.06 6.55
CA PHE A 33 0.79 0.20 6.04
C PHE A 33 2.27 0.05 5.74
N ILE A 34 2.63 0.22 4.47
CA ILE A 34 4.00 0.10 4.01
C ILE A 34 4.80 1.32 4.49
N SER A 35 5.88 1.05 5.21
CA SER A 35 6.81 2.08 5.68
C SER A 35 7.81 2.48 4.60
N ARG A 36 8.74 3.39 4.93
CA ARG A 36 9.87 3.70 4.05
C ARG A 36 10.99 2.64 4.07
N ASN A 37 10.96 1.73 5.05
CA ASN A 37 11.99 0.70 5.22
C ASN A 37 11.69 -0.49 4.29
N PRO A 38 12.58 -0.82 3.34
CA PRO A 38 12.41 -1.96 2.45
C PRO A 38 12.35 -3.31 3.17
N GLU A 39 12.99 -3.46 4.33
CA GLU A 39 12.93 -4.71 5.12
C GLU A 39 11.50 -5.11 5.50
N ALA A 40 10.56 -4.15 5.53
CA ALA A 40 9.14 -4.42 5.75
C ALA A 40 8.46 -5.19 4.59
N LEU A 41 9.13 -5.28 3.44
CA LEU A 41 8.67 -5.99 2.25
C LEU A 41 9.35 -7.35 2.06
N ASP A 42 10.35 -7.68 2.88
CA ASP A 42 11.03 -8.97 2.80
C ASP A 42 10.04 -10.12 3.10
N GLY A 43 10.10 -11.17 2.28
CA GLY A 43 9.20 -12.32 2.36
C GLY A 43 7.72 -12.02 2.05
N VAL A 44 7.36 -10.80 1.63
CA VAL A 44 5.98 -10.48 1.25
C VAL A 44 5.64 -11.21 -0.05
N ASN A 45 4.80 -12.25 0.06
CA ASN A 45 4.25 -12.92 -1.12
C ASN A 45 3.15 -12.02 -1.75
N PRO A 46 3.29 -11.61 -3.01
CA PRO A 46 2.32 -10.76 -3.70
C PRO A 46 1.02 -11.52 -4.01
N SER A 47 1.06 -12.86 -4.05
CA SER A 47 -0.12 -13.72 -4.20
C SER A 47 -1.03 -13.55 -2.99
N GLY A 48 -2.15 -12.84 -3.17
CA GLY A 48 -3.08 -12.51 -2.09
C GLY A 48 -2.94 -11.07 -1.56
N LYS A 49 -2.15 -10.21 -2.22
CA LYS A 49 -2.00 -8.81 -1.83
C LYS A 49 -2.68 -7.89 -2.84
N ILE A 50 -3.39 -6.90 -2.31
CA ILE A 50 -3.87 -5.74 -3.08
C ILE A 50 -3.05 -4.55 -2.61
N LEU A 51 -2.49 -3.81 -3.55
CA LEU A 51 -1.71 -2.62 -3.25
C LEU A 51 -2.57 -1.37 -3.45
N ILE A 52 -2.79 -0.59 -2.40
CA ILE A 52 -3.55 0.66 -2.43
C ILE A 52 -2.57 1.82 -2.30
N LEU A 53 -2.46 2.61 -3.37
CA LEU A 53 -1.54 3.72 -3.50
C LEU A 53 -2.28 5.03 -3.25
N LEU A 54 -2.01 5.65 -2.12
CA LEU A 54 -2.64 6.90 -1.67
C LEU A 54 -1.98 8.14 -2.29
N PRO A 55 -2.64 9.31 -2.26
CA PRO A 55 -2.03 10.56 -2.69
C PRO A 55 -0.66 10.79 -2.04
N GLY A 56 0.33 11.14 -2.87
CA GLY A 56 1.71 11.37 -2.42
C GLY A 56 2.56 10.10 -2.24
N TYR A 57 2.06 8.89 -2.53
CA TYR A 57 2.84 7.65 -2.42
C TYR A 57 4.18 7.69 -3.18
N SER A 58 4.22 8.39 -4.33
CA SER A 58 5.42 8.53 -5.16
C SER A 58 6.58 9.25 -4.47
N GLN A 59 6.30 9.96 -3.37
CA GLN A 59 7.32 10.63 -2.55
C GLN A 59 7.90 9.71 -1.46
N ASN A 60 7.30 8.55 -1.22
CA ASN A 60 7.87 7.56 -0.30
C ASN A 60 9.07 6.89 -0.99
N PRO A 61 10.29 6.91 -0.41
CA PRO A 61 11.47 6.40 -1.08
C PRO A 61 11.39 4.91 -1.42
N ILE A 62 10.55 4.15 -0.72
CA ILE A 62 10.35 2.71 -0.99
C ILE A 62 9.85 2.44 -2.41
N VAL A 63 9.21 3.41 -3.06
CA VAL A 63 8.76 3.25 -4.45
C VAL A 63 9.91 2.99 -5.41
N LYS A 64 11.14 3.38 -5.07
CA LYS A 64 12.31 3.14 -5.92
C LYS A 64 12.98 1.80 -5.61
N HIS A 65 12.57 1.12 -4.54
CA HIS A 65 13.16 -0.14 -4.13
C HIS A 65 12.69 -1.29 -5.03
N PHE A 66 13.60 -2.23 -5.33
CA PHE A 66 13.32 -3.36 -6.20
C PHE A 66 12.15 -4.22 -5.69
N GLU A 67 12.11 -4.53 -4.40
CA GLU A 67 11.03 -5.35 -3.81
C GLU A 67 9.66 -4.70 -3.94
N PHE A 68 9.60 -3.37 -3.82
CA PHE A 68 8.33 -2.66 -4.01
C PHE A 68 7.89 -2.69 -5.48
N GLN A 69 8.82 -2.49 -6.42
CA GLN A 69 8.50 -2.59 -7.85
C GLN A 69 8.02 -4.00 -8.19
N TRP A 70 8.73 -5.03 -7.71
CA TRP A 70 8.33 -6.41 -7.86
C TRP A 70 6.96 -6.70 -7.25
N LEU A 71 6.68 -6.23 -6.02
CA LEU A 71 5.37 -6.35 -5.38
C LEU A 71 4.28 -5.66 -6.20
N LYS A 72 4.53 -4.45 -6.71
CA LYS A 72 3.57 -3.69 -7.51
C LYS A 72 3.23 -4.41 -8.81
N ASP A 73 4.22 -5.03 -9.45
CA ASP A 73 4.03 -5.73 -10.72
C ASP A 73 3.33 -7.10 -10.56
N ASN A 74 3.40 -7.70 -9.36
CA ASN A 74 2.89 -9.06 -9.11
C ASN A 74 1.69 -9.12 -8.15
N ALA A 75 1.29 -8.00 -7.54
CA ALA A 75 0.10 -7.94 -6.70
C ALA A 75 -1.15 -8.33 -7.50
N ILE A 76 -2.17 -8.88 -6.82
CA ILE A 76 -3.45 -9.24 -7.45
C ILE A 76 -4.09 -8.01 -8.11
N GLU A 77 -3.97 -6.86 -7.45
CA GLU A 77 -4.55 -5.62 -7.92
C GLU A 77 -3.75 -4.44 -7.35
N VAL A 78 -3.61 -3.39 -8.15
CA VAL A 78 -3.02 -2.12 -7.75
C VAL A 78 -4.06 -1.02 -7.95
N ILE A 79 -4.48 -0.39 -6.86
CA ILE A 79 -5.51 0.65 -6.83
C ILE A 79 -4.83 1.99 -6.57
N HIS A 80 -4.97 2.93 -7.50
CA HIS A 80 -4.50 4.30 -7.33
C HIS A 80 -5.63 5.20 -6.82
N ILE A 81 -5.41 5.80 -5.65
CA ILE A 81 -6.31 6.82 -5.10
C ILE A 81 -5.73 8.19 -5.44
N ASN A 82 -6.40 8.90 -6.33
CA ASN A 82 -6.09 10.29 -6.64
C ASN A 82 -6.70 11.20 -5.57
N SER A 83 -6.05 12.33 -5.28
CA SER A 83 -6.75 13.44 -4.62
C SER A 83 -7.73 13.99 -5.64
N GLU A 84 -9.03 13.89 -5.36
CA GLU A 84 -10.02 14.81 -5.94
C GLU A 84 -9.72 16.25 -5.50
#